data_AF-A0A6P1NLF6-F1
#
_entry.id   AF-A0A6P1NLF6-F1
#
_cell.length_a   1.000
_cell.length_b   1.000
_cell.length_c   1.000
_cell.angle_alpha   90.00
_cell.angle_beta   90.00
_cell.angle_gamma   90.00
#
_symmetry.space_group_name_H-M   'P 1'
#
loop_
_entity.id
_entity.type
_entity.pdbx_description
1 polymer ?
#
loop_
_entity_poly.entity_id
_entity_poly.type
_entity_poly.pdbx_seq_one_letter_code
_entity_poly.pdbx_strand_id
1 'polypeptide(L)'
;MSQLTDTTQRPPASGLAAGYFAGIRDVVVLELKQRLRSRGWYIMLAIWFILTGLVTWLTWASWNAQREAQRAFSNFMPPDTGPGSMIFEVVLAFVLLFALLVAPALSANAVNGDRAGGTLAILQVTLLRPGQILWGKFFAAWAAALAFLVASTPFLVTGVALGGMTPGHVLVALLMLAVEVGVVCAIGVGISALTGRPLFSIVVTYLAVAGLVFGSLISFGLGTGLSQGTIMANQAQYRNYEPLRPVPDEAVPQEPEYTCSGPLRAQPAVRTERVAWMLAMNPYVVVADAIPYTVRVNSGLGMSSPVGAIESISQGARYAMAGPEGTYPCANGEAKPRYLAQSTPLWPLGLGLQLLLAGLLMCLGWRSLRTPAHRLARGTRIA
;
A
#
# COMPACT_ATOMS: atom_id res chain seq x y z
N MET A 1 -2.06 21.43 69.14
CA MET A 1 -1.39 21.88 67.89
C MET A 1 -1.47 20.74 66.89
N SER A 2 -2.46 20.76 65.99
CA SER A 2 -2.56 19.79 64.89
C SER A 2 -1.68 20.29 63.74
N GLN A 3 -0.72 19.47 63.31
CA GLN A 3 0.02 19.72 62.08
C GLN A 3 -0.82 19.24 60.91
N LEU A 4 -1.35 20.20 60.16
CA LEU A 4 -1.85 19.99 58.81
C LEU A 4 -0.63 19.79 57.89
N THR A 5 -0.39 18.56 57.47
CA THR A 5 0.45 18.26 56.32
C THR A 5 -0.29 18.64 55.05
N ASP A 6 0.08 19.77 54.47
CA ASP A 6 -0.29 20.21 53.12
C ASP A 6 0.46 19.35 52.09
N THR A 7 -0.24 18.38 51.49
CA THR A 7 0.27 17.56 50.39
C THR A 7 -0.29 18.05 49.05
N THR A 8 0.26 19.15 48.56
CA THR A 8 0.00 19.63 47.18
C THR A 8 1.28 19.72 46.35
N GLN A 9 2.06 18.64 46.32
CA GLN A 9 3.08 18.45 45.27
C GLN A 9 2.41 18.03 43.96
N ARG A 10 2.09 19.00 43.10
CA ARG A 10 1.83 18.74 41.67
C ARG A 10 3.12 18.22 41.02
N PRO A 11 3.11 17.06 40.33
CA PRO A 11 4.31 16.58 39.65
C PRO A 11 4.64 17.49 38.44
N PRO A 12 5.93 17.65 38.10
CA PRO A 12 6.37 18.49 36.99
C PRO A 12 5.85 17.95 35.65
N ALA A 13 5.31 18.84 34.81
CA ALA A 13 4.65 18.50 33.55
C ALA A 13 5.54 17.75 32.53
N SER A 14 6.87 17.85 32.65
CA SER A 14 7.84 17.10 31.84
C SER A 14 7.87 15.60 32.15
N GLY A 15 7.47 15.19 33.35
CA GLY A 15 7.38 13.77 33.76
C GLY A 15 6.12 13.05 33.28
N LEU A 16 5.06 13.78 32.93
CA LEU A 16 3.78 13.19 32.49
C LEU A 16 3.86 12.61 31.07
N ALA A 17 4.55 13.29 30.15
CA ALA A 17 4.78 12.77 28.80
C ALA A 17 5.75 11.59 28.81
N ALA A 18 6.86 11.69 29.57
CA ALA A 18 7.81 10.61 29.74
C ALA A 18 7.16 9.36 30.37
N GLY A 19 6.31 9.55 31.39
CA GLY A 19 5.51 8.46 31.98
C GLY A 19 4.45 7.91 31.02
N TYR A 20 3.91 8.74 30.12
CA TYR A 20 2.95 8.29 29.12
C TYR A 20 3.59 7.33 28.11
N PHE A 21 4.74 7.71 27.54
CA PHE A 21 5.50 6.88 26.61
C PHE A 21 6.08 5.63 27.27
N ALA A 22 6.50 5.71 28.53
CA ALA A 22 6.96 4.55 29.29
C ALA A 22 5.87 3.47 29.37
N GLY A 23 4.62 3.85 29.70
CA GLY A 23 3.51 2.88 29.75
C GLY A 23 3.20 2.25 28.39
N ILE A 24 3.30 3.00 27.28
CA ILE A 24 3.16 2.43 25.92
C ILE A 24 4.26 1.41 25.65
N ARG A 25 5.51 1.76 25.94
CA ARG A 25 6.67 0.88 25.75
C ARG A 25 6.52 -0.41 26.53
N ASP A 26 6.07 -0.34 27.77
CA ASP A 26 5.92 -1.53 28.62
C ASP A 26 4.89 -2.51 28.05
N VAL A 27 3.76 -1.99 27.54
CA VAL A 27 2.76 -2.81 26.82
C VAL A 27 3.36 -3.42 25.55
N VAL A 28 4.08 -2.64 24.75
CA VAL A 28 4.72 -3.13 23.52
C VAL A 28 5.70 -4.26 23.83
N VAL A 29 6.57 -4.07 24.81
CA VAL A 29 7.59 -5.04 25.20
C VAL A 29 6.95 -6.33 25.73
N LEU A 30 5.87 -6.22 26.51
CA LEU A 30 5.13 -7.37 27.01
C LEU A 30 4.56 -8.20 25.86
N GLU A 31 3.85 -7.57 24.93
CA GLU A 31 3.23 -8.19 23.75
C GLU A 31 4.29 -8.84 22.84
N LEU A 32 5.40 -8.15 22.57
CA LEU A 32 6.50 -8.70 21.77
C LEU A 32 7.15 -9.91 22.44
N LYS A 33 7.40 -9.86 23.76
CA LYS A 33 7.94 -11.00 24.50
C LYS A 33 7.01 -12.20 24.46
N GLN A 34 5.69 -11.99 24.54
CA GLN A 34 4.71 -13.07 24.41
C GLN A 34 4.78 -13.73 23.02
N ARG A 35 4.88 -12.92 21.95
CA ARG A 35 5.04 -13.44 20.58
C ARG A 35 6.35 -14.20 20.40
N LEU A 36 7.47 -13.64 20.86
CA LEU A 36 8.81 -14.26 20.78
C LEU A 36 8.93 -15.55 21.61
N ARG A 37 8.07 -15.75 22.62
CA ARG A 37 8.00 -17.00 23.39
C ARG A 37 7.23 -18.10 22.68
N SER A 38 6.36 -17.76 21.73
CA SER A 38 5.58 -18.72 20.96
C SER A 38 6.42 -19.33 19.83
N ARG A 39 6.51 -20.66 19.78
CA ARG A 39 7.15 -21.38 18.65
C ARG A 39 6.46 -21.08 17.32
N GLY A 40 5.14 -20.86 17.35
CA GLY A 40 4.34 -20.57 16.15
C GLY A 40 4.78 -19.29 15.44
N TRP A 41 5.31 -18.30 16.17
CA TRP A 41 5.83 -17.06 15.59
C TRP A 41 7.01 -17.31 14.64
N TYR A 42 7.98 -18.11 15.09
CA TYR A 42 9.15 -18.46 14.26
C TYR A 42 8.78 -19.35 13.08
N ILE A 43 7.83 -20.28 13.26
CA ILE A 43 7.32 -21.11 12.17
C ILE A 43 6.67 -20.23 11.09
N MET A 44 5.84 -19.28 11.50
CA MET A 44 5.17 -18.35 10.57
C MET A 44 6.19 -17.46 9.81
N LEU A 45 7.22 -16.95 10.49
CA LEU A 45 8.31 -16.19 9.83
C LEU A 45 9.13 -17.06 8.87
N ALA A 46 9.40 -18.32 9.22
CA ALA A 46 10.12 -19.25 8.36
C ALA A 46 9.30 -19.60 7.11
N ILE A 47 8.02 -19.93 7.27
CA ILE A 47 7.10 -20.16 6.16
C ILE A 47 7.04 -18.93 5.25
N TRP A 48 6.92 -17.74 5.84
CA TRP A 48 6.92 -16.49 5.10
C TRP A 48 8.18 -16.30 4.26
N PHE A 49 9.36 -16.45 4.88
CA PHE A 49 10.64 -16.32 4.20
C PHE A 49 10.78 -17.32 3.05
N ILE A 50 10.36 -18.58 3.26
CA ILE A 50 10.37 -19.63 2.24
C ILE A 50 9.40 -19.27 1.10
N LEU A 51 8.19 -18.81 1.40
CA LEU A 51 7.21 -18.42 0.38
C LEU A 51 7.70 -17.23 -0.46
N THR A 52 8.24 -16.19 0.17
CA THR A 52 8.82 -15.05 -0.56
C THR A 52 10.03 -15.46 -1.40
N GLY A 53 10.87 -16.37 -0.89
CA GLY A 53 11.99 -16.93 -1.65
C GLY A 53 11.53 -17.79 -2.82
N LEU A 54 10.50 -18.61 -2.63
CA LEU A 54 9.90 -19.42 -3.70
C LEU A 54 9.34 -18.53 -4.81
N VAL A 55 8.60 -17.47 -4.47
CA VAL A 55 8.09 -16.51 -5.46
C VAL A 55 9.23 -15.86 -6.22
N THR A 56 10.27 -15.39 -5.52
CA THR A 56 11.46 -14.79 -6.14
C THR A 56 12.13 -15.76 -7.12
N TRP A 57 12.30 -17.03 -6.71
CA TRP A 57 12.87 -18.07 -7.55
C TRP A 57 12.00 -18.41 -8.75
N LEU A 58 10.68 -18.53 -8.58
CA LEU A 58 9.73 -18.78 -9.66
C LEU A 58 9.73 -17.64 -10.69
N THR A 59 9.80 -16.38 -10.26
CA THR A 59 9.89 -15.24 -11.18
C THR A 59 11.19 -15.28 -11.97
N TRP A 60 12.32 -15.59 -11.31
CA TRP A 60 13.60 -15.77 -11.99
C TRP A 60 13.58 -16.94 -12.98
N ALA A 61 13.00 -18.08 -12.61
CA ALA A 61 12.86 -19.25 -13.46
C ALA A 61 11.96 -18.96 -14.68
N SER A 62 10.83 -18.27 -14.46
CA SER A 62 9.92 -17.81 -15.52
C SER A 62 10.64 -16.91 -16.53
N TRP A 63 11.44 -15.96 -16.04
CA TRP A 63 12.23 -15.09 -16.89
C TRP A 63 13.24 -15.87 -17.74
N ASN A 64 13.97 -16.81 -17.14
CA ASN A 64 14.94 -17.62 -17.89
C ASN A 64 14.28 -18.46 -18.98
N ALA A 65 13.12 -19.07 -18.69
CA ALA A 65 12.34 -19.82 -19.67
C ALA A 65 11.85 -18.92 -20.81
N GLN A 66 11.40 -17.71 -20.51
CA GLN A 66 10.94 -16.74 -21.49
C GLN A 66 12.09 -16.25 -22.39
N ARG A 67 13.29 -16.05 -21.81
CA ARG A 67 14.50 -15.72 -22.58
C ARG A 67 14.95 -16.85 -23.49
N GLU A 68 14.85 -18.11 -23.05
CA GLU A 68 15.17 -19.25 -23.89
C GLU A 68 14.26 -19.31 -25.13
N ALA A 69 12.97 -19.05 -24.96
CA ALA A 69 12.02 -18.92 -26.08
C ALA A 69 12.37 -17.74 -27.01
N GLN A 70 12.81 -16.60 -26.45
CA GLN A 70 13.17 -15.42 -27.24
C GLN A 70 14.50 -15.56 -28.00
N ARG A 71 15.44 -16.39 -27.54
CA ARG A 71 16.71 -16.64 -28.24
C ARG A 71 16.52 -17.17 -29.66
N ALA A 72 15.43 -17.91 -29.90
CA ALA A 72 15.05 -18.37 -31.24
C ALA A 72 14.78 -17.22 -32.23
N PHE A 73 14.50 -16.01 -31.75
CA PHE A 73 14.22 -14.80 -32.55
C PHE A 73 15.20 -13.65 -32.25
N SER A 74 16.41 -13.96 -31.76
CA SER A 74 17.40 -13.01 -31.23
C SER A 74 17.90 -11.93 -32.20
N ASN A 75 17.72 -12.08 -33.51
CA ASN A 75 18.16 -11.10 -34.51
C ASN A 75 17.34 -9.79 -34.53
N PHE A 76 16.19 -9.74 -33.84
CA PHE A 76 15.28 -8.57 -33.87
C PHE A 76 15.00 -7.95 -32.48
N MET A 77 15.58 -8.50 -31.40
CA MET A 77 15.28 -8.04 -30.03
C MET A 77 16.49 -7.28 -29.44
N PRO A 78 16.33 -6.05 -28.94
CA PRO A 78 17.39 -5.32 -28.25
C PRO A 78 17.86 -6.05 -26.98
N PRO A 79 19.07 -5.74 -26.46
CA PRO A 79 19.54 -6.29 -25.19
C PRO A 79 18.64 -5.86 -24.03
N ASP A 80 17.89 -6.82 -23.49
CA ASP A 80 16.96 -6.59 -22.39
C ASP A 80 17.66 -6.08 -21.12
N THR A 81 17.04 -5.12 -20.45
CA THR A 81 17.28 -4.88 -19.02
C THR A 81 17.03 -6.17 -18.25
N GLY A 82 17.98 -6.59 -17.40
CA GLY A 82 17.96 -7.87 -16.70
C GLY A 82 16.67 -8.16 -15.89
N PRO A 83 16.55 -9.39 -15.32
CA PRO A 83 15.32 -9.86 -14.65
C PRO A 83 14.91 -9.03 -13.44
N GLY A 84 15.79 -8.16 -12.94
CA GLY A 84 15.63 -7.49 -11.66
C GLY A 84 14.35 -6.68 -11.52
N SER A 85 13.96 -5.92 -12.56
CA SER A 85 12.70 -5.16 -12.58
C SER A 85 11.47 -6.04 -12.38
N MET A 86 11.37 -7.15 -13.13
CA MET A 86 10.28 -8.11 -13.01
C MET A 86 10.23 -8.77 -11.63
N ILE A 87 11.38 -9.20 -11.11
CA ILE A 87 11.49 -9.84 -9.79
C ILE A 87 11.02 -8.88 -8.70
N PHE A 88 11.51 -7.65 -8.68
CA PHE A 88 11.12 -6.65 -7.69
C PHE A 88 9.61 -6.39 -7.73
N GLU A 89 9.06 -6.16 -8.91
CA GLU A 89 7.64 -5.83 -9.10
C GLU A 89 6.71 -6.95 -8.63
N VAL A 90 7.02 -8.20 -8.96
CA VAL A 90 6.23 -9.38 -8.54
C VAL A 90 6.37 -9.61 -7.04
N VAL A 91 7.59 -9.55 -6.50
CA VAL A 91 7.83 -9.74 -5.05
C VAL A 91 7.17 -8.61 -4.26
N LEU A 92 7.24 -7.36 -4.72
CA LEU A 92 6.57 -6.23 -4.11
C LEU A 92 5.04 -6.42 -4.06
N ALA A 93 4.43 -6.80 -5.18
CA ALA A 93 3.01 -7.09 -5.25
C ALA A 93 2.59 -8.22 -4.29
N PHE A 94 3.40 -9.28 -4.24
CA PHE A 94 3.19 -10.42 -3.33
C PHE A 94 3.31 -10.03 -1.86
N VAL A 95 4.35 -9.25 -1.51
CA VAL A 95 4.57 -8.76 -0.14
C VAL A 95 3.41 -7.88 0.31
N LEU A 96 2.95 -6.97 -0.55
CA LEU A 96 1.79 -6.13 -0.26
C LEU A 96 0.52 -6.98 -0.07
N LEU A 97 0.25 -7.93 -0.97
CA LEU A 97 -0.92 -8.82 -0.86
C LEU A 97 -0.98 -9.52 0.50
N PHE A 98 0.12 -10.17 0.88
CA PHE A 98 0.18 -10.90 2.13
C PHE A 98 0.22 -9.99 3.34
N ALA A 99 0.85 -8.82 3.25
CA ALA A 99 0.78 -7.80 4.30
C ALA A 99 -0.68 -7.39 4.59
N LEU A 100 -1.48 -7.17 3.54
CA LEU A 100 -2.91 -6.84 3.67
C LEU A 100 -3.75 -7.99 4.24
N LEU A 101 -3.30 -9.25 4.13
CA LEU A 101 -3.97 -10.41 4.73
C LEU A 101 -3.50 -10.70 6.17
N VAL A 102 -2.20 -10.59 6.44
CA VAL A 102 -1.59 -10.94 7.72
C VAL A 102 -1.79 -9.83 8.74
N ALA A 103 -1.68 -8.55 8.35
CA ALA A 103 -1.83 -7.42 9.28
C ALA A 103 -3.20 -7.41 9.99
N PRO A 104 -4.36 -7.65 9.33
CA PRO A 104 -5.65 -7.83 9.98
C PRO A 104 -5.67 -8.99 10.98
N ALA A 105 -5.08 -10.14 10.63
CA ALA A 105 -5.03 -11.29 11.54
C ALA A 105 -4.26 -10.97 12.84
N LEU A 106 -3.17 -10.19 12.73
CA LEU A 106 -2.32 -9.84 13.87
C LEU A 106 -2.91 -8.72 14.75
N SER A 107 -3.79 -7.87 14.20
CA SER A 107 -4.29 -6.64 14.85
C SER A 107 -5.77 -6.68 15.22
N ALA A 108 -6.62 -7.37 14.45
CA ALA A 108 -8.08 -7.37 14.65
C ALA A 108 -8.52 -8.03 15.98
N ASN A 109 -7.67 -8.89 16.56
CA ASN A 109 -7.90 -9.48 17.87
C ASN A 109 -7.05 -8.86 18.99
N ALA A 110 -6.39 -7.73 18.75
CA ALA A 110 -5.47 -7.16 19.74
C ALA A 110 -6.21 -6.79 21.03
N VAL A 111 -7.35 -6.10 20.97
CA VAL A 111 -8.12 -5.70 22.17
C VAL A 111 -9.13 -6.76 22.57
N ASN A 112 -9.78 -7.37 21.57
CA ASN A 112 -10.76 -8.42 21.83
C ASN A 112 -10.16 -9.72 22.38
N GLY A 113 -8.89 -10.01 22.09
CA GLY A 113 -8.18 -11.15 22.67
C GLY A 113 -8.07 -11.02 24.18
N ASP A 114 -7.70 -9.84 24.68
CA ASP A 114 -7.63 -9.56 26.12
C ASP A 114 -9.01 -9.60 26.77
N ARG A 115 -10.03 -9.11 26.06
CA ARG A 115 -11.42 -9.15 26.54
C ARG A 115 -11.92 -10.59 26.64
N ALA A 116 -11.64 -11.43 25.65
CA ALA A 116 -12.04 -12.84 25.64
C ALA A 116 -11.27 -13.66 26.68
N GLY A 117 -10.00 -13.32 26.94
CA GLY A 117 -9.16 -13.96 27.95
C GLY A 117 -9.40 -13.48 29.39
N GLY A 118 -10.31 -12.54 29.63
CA GLY A 118 -10.57 -11.96 30.95
C GLY A 118 -9.44 -11.08 31.51
N THR A 119 -8.38 -10.85 30.74
CA THR A 119 -7.20 -10.07 31.16
C THR A 119 -7.42 -8.56 31.04
N LEU A 120 -8.43 -8.13 30.27
CA LEU A 120 -8.73 -6.71 30.09
C LEU A 120 -9.07 -6.01 31.42
N ALA A 121 -9.85 -6.66 32.30
CA ALA A 121 -10.18 -6.10 33.61
C ALA A 121 -8.94 -5.94 34.49
N ILE A 122 -8.04 -6.92 34.45
CA ILE A 122 -6.77 -6.89 35.20
C ILE A 122 -5.87 -5.75 34.70
N LEU A 123 -5.78 -5.56 33.38
CA LEU A 123 -5.03 -4.44 32.79
C LEU A 123 -5.66 -3.08 33.12
N GLN A 124 -6.98 -3.01 33.25
CA GLN A 124 -7.69 -1.77 33.63
C GLN A 124 -7.57 -1.41 35.11
N VAL A 125 -7.16 -2.35 35.97
CA VAL A 125 -6.84 -2.10 37.39
C VAL A 125 -5.41 -1.59 37.56
N THR A 126 -4.57 -1.67 36.52
CA THR A 126 -3.23 -1.07 36.53
C THR A 126 -3.27 0.45 36.35
N LEU A 127 -2.17 1.13 36.67
CA LEU A 127 -1.98 2.58 36.48
C LEU A 127 -1.96 3.03 35.00
N LEU A 128 -2.20 2.14 34.03
CA LEU A 128 -2.19 2.43 32.60
C LEU A 128 -3.49 3.11 32.15
N ARG A 129 -3.34 4.23 31.43
CA ARG A 129 -4.45 4.93 30.78
C ARG A 129 -4.96 4.13 29.57
N PRO A 130 -6.27 4.18 29.25
CA PRO A 130 -6.84 3.49 28.08
C PRO A 130 -6.12 3.79 26.75
N GLY A 131 -5.64 5.03 26.58
CA GLY A 131 -4.88 5.41 25.39
C GLY A 131 -3.50 4.74 25.30
N GLN A 132 -2.84 4.49 26.44
CA GLN A 132 -1.54 3.81 26.46
C GLN A 132 -1.68 2.35 26.03
N ILE A 133 -2.76 1.69 26.46
CA ILE A 133 -3.08 0.31 26.07
C ILE A 133 -3.35 0.25 24.56
N LEU A 134 -4.18 1.16 24.03
CA LEU A 134 -4.54 1.15 22.62
C LEU A 134 -3.34 1.41 21.71
N TRP A 135 -2.54 2.45 21.99
CA TRP A 135 -1.32 2.75 21.23
C TRP A 135 -0.27 1.66 21.40
N GLY A 136 -0.12 1.09 22.61
CA GLY A 136 0.80 -0.03 22.85
C GLY A 136 0.45 -1.26 22.00
N LYS A 137 -0.83 -1.62 21.90
CA LYS A 137 -1.30 -2.71 21.05
C LYS A 137 -1.11 -2.43 19.56
N PHE A 138 -1.34 -1.18 19.14
CA PHE A 138 -1.04 -0.74 17.78
C PHE A 138 0.43 -0.93 17.43
N PHE A 139 1.34 -0.36 18.24
CA PHE A 139 2.78 -0.46 17.98
C PHE A 139 3.30 -1.89 18.07
N ALA A 140 2.76 -2.73 18.97
CA ALA A 140 3.10 -4.14 19.04
C ALA A 140 2.68 -4.91 17.78
N ALA A 141 1.45 -4.67 17.29
CA ALA A 141 0.97 -5.28 16.05
C ALA A 141 1.76 -4.80 14.83
N TRP A 142 2.06 -3.50 14.76
CA TRP A 142 2.85 -2.91 13.69
C TRP A 142 4.30 -3.45 13.70
N ALA A 143 4.96 -3.51 14.86
CA ALA A 143 6.30 -4.08 15.00
C ALA A 143 6.34 -5.57 14.61
N ALA A 144 5.31 -6.34 14.97
CA ALA A 144 5.18 -7.72 14.52
C ALA A 144 5.09 -7.80 12.98
N ALA A 145 4.26 -6.96 12.35
CA ALA A 145 4.13 -6.95 10.90
C ALA A 145 5.41 -6.45 10.19
N LEU A 146 6.15 -5.50 10.79
CA LEU A 146 7.46 -5.07 10.29
C LEU A 146 8.49 -6.20 10.29
N ALA A 147 8.41 -7.17 11.21
CA ALA A 147 9.30 -8.33 11.19
C ALA A 147 9.14 -9.17 9.90
N PHE A 148 7.91 -9.30 9.39
CA PHE A 148 7.65 -9.94 8.10
C PHE A 148 8.24 -9.13 6.94
N LEU A 149 8.08 -7.81 6.96
CA LEU A 149 8.64 -6.93 5.94
C LEU A 149 10.19 -6.98 5.91
N VAL A 150 10.82 -6.99 7.09
CA VAL A 150 12.28 -7.17 7.21
C VAL A 150 12.69 -8.52 6.65
N ALA A 151 11.95 -9.59 6.93
CA ALA A 151 12.23 -10.91 6.37
C ALA A 151 12.10 -10.95 4.83
N SER A 152 11.26 -10.10 4.23
CA SER A 152 11.13 -9.98 2.76
C SER A 152 12.19 -9.08 2.10
N THR A 153 12.85 -8.23 2.88
CA THR A 153 13.84 -7.26 2.39
C THR A 153 14.95 -7.88 1.54
N PRO A 154 15.61 -9.00 1.90
CA PRO A 154 16.67 -9.58 1.07
C PRO A 154 16.18 -9.94 -0.35
N PHE A 155 14.93 -10.37 -0.51
CA PHE A 155 14.36 -10.70 -1.81
C PHE A 155 14.09 -9.46 -2.66
N LEU A 156 13.58 -8.38 -2.06
CA LEU A 156 13.42 -7.09 -2.73
C LEU A 156 14.75 -6.48 -3.16
N VAL A 157 15.79 -6.58 -2.31
CA VAL A 157 17.15 -6.14 -2.62
C VAL A 157 17.76 -6.96 -3.76
N THR A 158 17.51 -8.27 -3.79
CA THR A 158 17.96 -9.15 -4.88
C THR A 158 17.39 -8.70 -6.23
N GLY A 159 16.13 -8.26 -6.27
CA GLY A 159 15.53 -7.67 -7.48
C GLY A 159 16.31 -6.47 -8.00
N VAL A 160 16.76 -5.56 -7.13
CA VAL A 160 17.61 -4.43 -7.57
C VAL A 160 19.03 -4.86 -7.95
N ALA A 161 19.62 -5.80 -7.21
CA ALA A 161 20.97 -6.29 -7.46
C ALA A 161 21.11 -6.97 -8.83
N LEU A 162 20.03 -7.62 -9.31
CA LEU A 162 19.96 -8.25 -10.63
C LEU A 162 19.74 -7.24 -11.79
N GLY A 163 19.74 -5.94 -11.48
CA GLY A 163 19.77 -4.85 -12.43
C GLY A 163 18.39 -4.29 -12.79
N GLY A 164 18.40 -3.09 -13.39
CA GLY A 164 17.22 -2.46 -13.95
C GLY A 164 16.58 -1.41 -13.05
N MET A 165 16.91 -1.24 -11.77
CA MET A 165 16.33 -0.17 -10.93
C MET A 165 17.39 0.50 -10.06
N THR A 166 17.13 1.75 -9.65
CA THR A 166 18.01 2.44 -8.71
C THR A 166 17.72 2.00 -7.27
N PRO A 167 18.72 1.95 -6.38
CA PRO A 167 18.52 1.57 -4.97
C PRO A 167 17.46 2.39 -4.24
N GLY A 168 17.21 3.63 -4.68
CA GLY A 168 16.16 4.50 -4.13
C GLY A 168 14.74 3.91 -4.26
N HIS A 169 14.48 3.08 -5.28
CA HIS A 169 13.17 2.46 -5.47
C HIS A 169 12.82 1.50 -4.33
N VAL A 170 13.78 0.69 -3.88
CA VAL A 170 13.59 -0.25 -2.76
C VAL A 170 13.33 0.49 -1.46
N LEU A 171 14.07 1.57 -1.21
CA LEU A 171 13.87 2.36 0.01
C LEU A 171 12.46 2.94 0.08
N VAL A 172 12.00 3.57 -1.01
CA VAL A 172 10.65 4.13 -1.10
C VAL A 172 9.59 3.05 -0.96
N ALA A 173 9.76 1.91 -1.63
CA ALA A 173 8.82 0.79 -1.53
C ALA A 173 8.77 0.20 -0.11
N LEU A 174 9.91 -0.01 0.55
CA LEU A 174 9.95 -0.50 1.94
C LEU A 174 9.28 0.48 2.91
N LEU A 175 9.55 1.77 2.77
CA LEU A 175 8.91 2.80 3.60
C LEU A 175 7.40 2.82 3.38
N MET A 176 6.95 2.77 2.12
CA MET A 176 5.52 2.81 1.82
C MET A 176 4.80 1.54 2.28
N LEU A 177 5.41 0.36 2.11
CA LEU A 177 4.91 -0.90 2.68
C LEU A 177 4.80 -0.83 4.21
N ALA A 178 5.82 -0.29 4.88
CA ALA A 178 5.82 -0.13 6.34
C ALA A 178 4.67 0.77 6.81
N VAL A 179 4.42 1.86 6.09
CA VAL A 179 3.30 2.78 6.36
C VAL A 179 1.95 2.10 6.12
N GLU A 180 1.76 1.44 4.97
CA GLU A 180 0.51 0.73 4.63
C GLU A 180 0.17 -0.37 5.62
N VAL A 181 1.16 -1.18 6.01
CA VAL A 181 1.01 -2.17 7.08
C VAL A 181 0.58 -1.50 8.39
N GLY A 182 1.17 -0.34 8.71
CA GLY A 182 0.77 0.48 9.85
C GLY A 182 -0.68 0.93 9.78
N VAL A 183 -1.12 1.48 8.64
CA VAL A 183 -2.52 1.89 8.41
C VAL A 183 -3.47 0.71 8.66
N VAL A 184 -3.18 -0.46 8.08
CA VAL A 184 -4.02 -1.65 8.24
C VAL A 184 -4.04 -2.15 9.69
N CYS A 185 -2.90 -2.14 10.38
CA CYS A 185 -2.84 -2.45 11.81
C CYS A 185 -3.67 -1.45 12.64
N ALA A 186 -3.64 -0.16 12.32
CA ALA A 186 -4.43 0.86 13.02
C ALA A 186 -5.94 0.63 12.83
N ILE A 187 -6.36 0.33 11.60
CA ILE A 187 -7.75 -0.04 11.27
C ILE A 187 -8.17 -1.27 12.10
N GLY A 188 -7.35 -2.33 12.10
CA GLY A 188 -7.65 -3.57 12.83
C GLY A 188 -7.71 -3.38 14.34
N VAL A 189 -6.76 -2.66 14.94
CA VAL A 189 -6.78 -2.36 16.38
C VAL A 189 -7.98 -1.47 16.74
N GLY A 190 -8.29 -0.46 15.92
CA GLY A 190 -9.45 0.41 16.10
C GLY A 190 -10.77 -0.36 16.09
N ILE A 191 -10.98 -1.23 15.09
CA ILE A 191 -12.17 -2.10 15.00
C ILE A 191 -12.21 -3.09 16.18
N SER A 192 -11.05 -3.62 16.61
CA SER A 192 -10.94 -4.49 17.78
C SER A 192 -11.42 -3.81 19.07
N ALA A 193 -11.12 -2.54 19.24
CA ALA A 193 -11.56 -1.77 20.41
C ALA A 193 -13.08 -1.46 20.38
N LEU A 194 -13.65 -1.27 19.19
CA LEU A 194 -15.07 -0.92 19.01
C LEU A 194 -16.01 -2.11 19.14
N THR A 195 -15.56 -3.28 18.71
CA THR A 195 -16.39 -4.49 18.67
C THR A 195 -16.27 -5.27 19.98
N GLY A 196 -17.37 -5.89 20.42
CA GLY A 196 -17.40 -6.70 21.65
C GLY A 196 -17.09 -8.19 21.44
N ARG A 197 -16.98 -8.66 20.19
CA ARG A 197 -16.82 -10.08 19.84
C ARG A 197 -15.60 -10.28 18.92
N PRO A 198 -14.65 -11.17 19.27
CA PRO A 198 -13.43 -11.42 18.47
C PRO A 198 -13.70 -11.76 17.00
N LEU A 199 -14.59 -12.73 16.73
CA LEU A 199 -14.87 -13.18 15.36
C LEU A 199 -15.45 -12.06 14.49
N PHE A 200 -16.36 -11.25 15.04
CA PHE A 200 -16.94 -10.12 14.32
C PHE A 200 -15.88 -9.07 14.01
N SER A 201 -14.99 -8.78 14.95
CA SER A 201 -13.86 -7.87 14.75
C SER A 201 -12.98 -8.27 13.57
N ILE A 202 -12.61 -9.56 13.51
CA ILE A 202 -11.77 -10.12 12.46
C ILE A 202 -12.46 -9.96 11.10
N VAL A 203 -13.72 -10.36 10.99
CA VAL A 203 -14.48 -10.26 9.73
C VAL A 203 -14.62 -8.80 9.28
N VAL A 204 -14.99 -7.88 10.16
CA VAL A 204 -15.14 -6.45 9.82
C VAL A 204 -13.82 -5.84 9.40
N THR A 205 -12.71 -6.22 10.03
CA THR A 205 -11.37 -5.74 9.62
C THR A 205 -11.01 -6.23 8.23
N TYR A 206 -11.23 -7.51 7.93
CA TYR A 206 -11.00 -8.03 6.57
C TYR A 206 -11.91 -7.38 5.53
N LEU A 207 -13.19 -7.15 5.84
CA LEU A 207 -14.11 -6.44 4.96
C LEU A 207 -13.69 -4.98 4.74
N ALA A 208 -13.15 -4.31 5.76
CA ALA A 208 -12.63 -2.95 5.62
C ALA A 208 -11.42 -2.90 4.68
N VAL A 209 -10.45 -3.81 4.85
CA VAL A 209 -9.28 -3.92 3.98
C VAL A 209 -9.68 -4.33 2.56
N ALA A 210 -10.58 -5.30 2.41
CA ALA A 210 -11.13 -5.69 1.11
C ALA A 210 -11.91 -4.54 0.45
N GLY A 211 -12.60 -3.70 1.23
CA GLY A 211 -13.23 -2.47 0.75
C GLY A 211 -12.23 -1.45 0.21
N LEU A 212 -11.05 -1.31 0.85
CA LEU A 212 -9.98 -0.46 0.33
C LEU A 212 -9.37 -1.01 -0.95
N VAL A 213 -9.21 -2.33 -1.08
CA VAL A 213 -8.61 -2.95 -2.28
C VAL A 213 -9.62 -3.10 -3.42
N PHE A 214 -10.71 -3.83 -3.20
CA PHE A 214 -11.69 -4.14 -4.23
C PHE A 214 -12.80 -3.10 -4.30
N GLY A 215 -13.23 -2.57 -3.15
CA GLY A 215 -14.29 -1.55 -3.12
C GLY A 215 -13.88 -0.26 -3.83
N SER A 216 -12.63 0.18 -3.69
CA SER A 216 -12.09 1.31 -4.45
C SER A 216 -12.11 1.06 -5.96
N LEU A 217 -11.66 -0.11 -6.42
CA LEU A 217 -11.67 -0.49 -7.84
C LEU A 217 -13.10 -0.58 -8.41
N ILE A 218 -14.01 -1.21 -7.67
CA ILE A 218 -15.42 -1.33 -8.07
C ILE A 218 -16.07 0.05 -8.13
N SER A 219 -15.85 0.90 -7.11
CA SER A 219 -16.39 2.26 -7.08
C SER A 219 -15.88 3.11 -8.24
N PHE A 220 -14.58 3.00 -8.57
CA PHE A 220 -14.00 3.64 -9.74
C PHE A 220 -14.64 3.13 -11.03
N GLY A 221 -14.71 1.81 -11.23
CA GLY A 221 -15.29 1.21 -12.44
C GLY A 221 -16.75 1.65 -12.66
N LEU A 222 -17.58 1.61 -11.62
CA LEU A 222 -18.96 2.10 -11.68
C LEU A 222 -19.01 3.63 -11.90
N GLY A 223 -18.11 4.38 -11.25
CA GLY A 223 -17.99 5.83 -11.41
C GLY A 223 -17.64 6.24 -12.83
N THR A 224 -16.78 5.49 -13.53
CA THR A 224 -16.45 5.77 -14.94
C THR A 224 -17.66 5.64 -15.85
N GLY A 225 -18.58 4.71 -15.57
CA GLY A 225 -19.85 4.58 -16.30
C GLY A 225 -20.73 5.84 -16.18
N LEU A 226 -20.68 6.52 -15.03
CA LEU A 226 -21.43 7.76 -14.76
C LEU A 226 -20.71 9.02 -15.26
N SER A 227 -19.40 8.94 -15.50
CA SER A 227 -18.56 10.07 -15.89
C SER A 227 -18.39 10.19 -17.41
N GLN A 228 -19.49 10.11 -18.16
CA GLN A 228 -19.45 10.33 -19.61
C GLN A 228 -19.33 11.82 -19.94
N GLY A 229 -18.61 12.15 -21.00
CA GLY A 229 -18.49 13.52 -21.49
C GLY A 229 -18.03 13.56 -22.93
N THR A 230 -17.67 14.76 -23.38
CA THR A 230 -17.07 14.98 -24.69
C THR A 230 -15.72 15.66 -24.56
N ILE A 231 -14.88 15.46 -25.57
CA ILE A 231 -13.61 16.14 -25.73
C ILE A 231 -13.44 16.56 -27.20
N MET A 232 -12.79 17.68 -27.44
CA MET A 232 -12.42 18.09 -28.80
C MET A 232 -11.18 17.31 -29.23
N ALA A 233 -11.31 16.52 -30.29
CA ALA A 233 -10.19 15.76 -30.86
C ALA A 233 -10.27 15.76 -32.38
N ASN A 234 -9.12 15.67 -33.04
CA ASN A 234 -9.03 15.42 -34.48
C ASN A 234 -8.64 13.96 -34.75
N GLN A 235 -8.37 13.60 -36.01
CA GLN A 235 -8.10 12.22 -36.38
C GLN A 235 -6.62 11.88 -36.18
N ALA A 236 -6.36 10.80 -35.46
CA ALA A 236 -5.03 10.22 -35.35
C ALA A 236 -4.68 9.49 -36.66
N GLN A 237 -3.66 10.00 -37.36
CA GLN A 237 -3.06 9.33 -38.50
C GLN A 237 -1.78 8.63 -38.01
N TYR A 238 -1.87 7.31 -37.88
CA TYR A 238 -0.72 6.47 -37.58
C TYR A 238 0.21 6.43 -38.78
N ARG A 239 1.52 6.51 -38.53
CA ARG A 239 2.51 6.35 -39.59
C ARG A 239 2.38 4.96 -40.20
N ASN A 240 2.43 4.87 -41.53
CA ASN A 240 2.44 3.58 -42.20
C ASN A 240 3.59 2.72 -41.66
N TYR A 241 3.34 1.43 -41.49
CA TYR A 241 4.33 0.48 -41.03
C TYR A 241 5.55 0.49 -41.97
N GLU A 242 6.62 1.17 -41.57
CA GLU A 242 7.93 1.02 -42.17
C GLU A 242 8.61 -0.19 -41.52
N PRO A 243 9.16 -1.14 -42.30
CA PRO A 243 9.84 -2.30 -41.73
C PRO A 243 10.97 -1.83 -40.81
N LEU A 244 11.04 -2.43 -39.62
CA LEU A 244 12.02 -2.11 -38.58
C LEU A 244 13.43 -2.08 -39.18
N ARG A 245 14.00 -0.87 -39.24
CA ARG A 245 15.43 -0.68 -39.50
C ARG A 245 16.11 -0.58 -38.14
N PRO A 246 17.29 -1.20 -37.93
CA PRO A 246 18.09 -0.94 -36.76
C PRO A 246 18.37 0.56 -36.70
N VAL A 247 17.79 1.24 -35.72
CA VAL A 247 18.08 2.66 -35.47
C VAL A 247 19.50 2.70 -34.89
N PRO A 248 20.45 3.44 -35.48
CA PRO A 248 21.75 3.67 -34.86
C PRO A 248 21.57 4.30 -33.47
N ASP A 249 22.54 4.10 -32.57
CA ASP A 249 22.57 4.63 -31.18
C ASP A 249 22.45 6.17 -31.03
N GLU A 250 22.15 6.90 -32.11
CA GLU A 250 21.82 8.31 -32.04
C GLU A 250 20.41 8.51 -31.49
N ALA A 251 20.29 9.46 -30.56
CA ALA A 251 19.03 9.93 -30.00
C ALA A 251 18.20 10.62 -31.09
N VAL A 252 17.61 9.85 -31.99
CA VAL A 252 16.58 10.33 -32.90
C VAL A 252 15.46 10.89 -32.02
N PRO A 253 15.05 12.16 -32.19
CA PRO A 253 13.89 12.70 -31.48
C PRO A 253 12.72 11.75 -31.73
N GLN A 254 12.15 11.19 -30.67
CA GLN A 254 11.00 10.31 -30.81
C GLN A 254 9.83 11.12 -31.33
N GLU A 255 9.64 11.08 -32.64
CA GLU A 255 8.42 11.57 -33.26
C GLU A 255 7.25 10.75 -32.72
N PRO A 256 6.11 11.39 -32.42
CA PRO A 256 4.95 10.69 -31.91
C PRO A 256 4.50 9.60 -32.90
N GLU A 257 4.06 8.46 -32.37
CA GLU A 257 3.57 7.27 -33.12
C GLU A 257 2.49 7.62 -34.15
N TYR A 258 1.75 8.69 -33.89
CA TYR A 258 0.71 9.21 -34.75
C TYR A 258 0.78 10.74 -34.81
N THR A 259 0.37 11.28 -35.95
CA THR A 259 0.16 12.72 -36.15
C THR A 259 -1.33 13.04 -36.11
N CYS A 260 -1.66 14.24 -35.68
CA CYS A 260 -3.03 14.69 -35.49
C CYS A 260 -3.46 15.57 -36.65
N SER A 261 -4.45 15.13 -37.45
CA SER A 261 -4.89 15.86 -38.64
C SER A 261 -6.42 15.97 -38.74
N GLY A 262 -6.86 16.95 -39.53
CA GLY A 262 -8.28 17.27 -39.71
C GLY A 262 -8.85 18.23 -38.65
N PRO A 263 -10.14 18.58 -38.78
CA PRO A 263 -10.79 19.53 -37.89
C PRO A 263 -11.07 18.92 -36.52
N LEU A 264 -10.97 19.74 -35.47
CA LEU A 264 -11.39 19.35 -34.12
C LEU A 264 -12.91 19.09 -34.10
N ARG A 265 -13.31 17.91 -33.64
CA ARG A 265 -14.70 17.53 -33.46
C ARG A 265 -14.93 17.04 -32.04
N ALA A 266 -16.12 17.28 -31.51
CA ALA A 266 -16.52 16.73 -30.23
C ALA A 266 -16.66 15.21 -30.36
N GLN A 267 -15.80 14.48 -29.64
CA GLN A 267 -15.83 13.02 -29.55
C GLN A 267 -16.32 12.60 -28.17
N PRO A 268 -17.12 11.52 -28.06
CA PRO A 268 -17.49 10.96 -26.78
C PRO A 268 -16.25 10.41 -26.08
N ALA A 269 -16.07 10.76 -24.82
CA ALA A 269 -14.94 10.31 -24.02
C ALA A 269 -15.33 10.17 -22.54
N VAL A 270 -14.74 9.18 -21.89
CA VAL A 270 -14.95 8.94 -20.45
C VAL A 270 -14.05 9.89 -19.66
N ARG A 271 -14.66 10.73 -18.82
CA ARG A 271 -14.00 11.73 -17.98
C ARG A 271 -13.51 11.09 -16.67
N THR A 272 -12.50 10.21 -16.74
CA THR A 272 -12.00 9.45 -15.59
C THR A 272 -11.42 10.33 -14.49
N GLU A 273 -10.95 11.53 -14.82
CA GLU A 273 -10.33 12.47 -13.87
C GLU A 273 -11.29 12.88 -12.74
N ARG A 274 -12.60 12.83 -12.99
CA ARG A 274 -13.64 13.17 -12.01
C ARG A 274 -13.83 12.12 -10.93
N VAL A 275 -13.47 10.86 -11.22
CA VAL A 275 -13.66 9.70 -10.33
C VAL A 275 -12.35 9.06 -9.91
N ALA A 276 -11.21 9.52 -10.43
CA ALA A 276 -9.87 9.00 -10.12
C ALA A 276 -9.52 9.04 -8.61
N TRP A 277 -10.10 9.97 -7.84
CA TRP A 277 -9.90 10.05 -6.39
C TRP A 277 -10.37 8.78 -5.65
N MET A 278 -11.30 8.01 -6.21
CA MET A 278 -11.75 6.74 -5.63
C MET A 278 -10.63 5.68 -5.62
N LEU A 279 -9.77 5.69 -6.65
CA LEU A 279 -8.60 4.82 -6.73
C LEU A 279 -7.51 5.22 -5.73
N ALA A 280 -7.50 6.47 -5.27
CA ALA A 280 -6.47 6.96 -4.37
C ALA A 280 -6.42 6.17 -3.06
N MET A 281 -7.57 5.76 -2.52
CA MET A 281 -7.63 4.98 -1.28
C MET A 281 -7.11 3.53 -1.43
N ASN A 282 -6.86 3.06 -2.65
CA ASN A 282 -6.40 1.71 -2.89
C ASN A 282 -4.93 1.55 -2.45
N PRO A 283 -4.61 0.62 -1.53
CA PRO A 283 -3.25 0.46 -1.02
C PRO A 283 -2.24 0.06 -2.09
N TYR A 284 -2.66 -0.65 -3.15
CA TYR A 284 -1.79 -0.93 -4.30
C TYR A 284 -1.47 0.34 -5.09
N VAL A 285 -2.44 1.24 -5.25
CA VAL A 285 -2.23 2.50 -5.97
C VAL A 285 -1.33 3.43 -5.18
N VAL A 286 -1.50 3.49 -3.85
CA VAL A 286 -0.62 4.29 -2.96
C VAL A 286 0.83 3.81 -3.04
N VAL A 287 1.07 2.50 -2.94
CA VAL A 287 2.43 1.93 -3.06
C VAL A 287 2.99 2.11 -4.46
N ALA A 288 2.20 1.81 -5.49
CA ALA A 288 2.62 1.89 -6.89
C ALA A 288 3.00 3.31 -7.28
N ASP A 289 2.15 4.29 -6.99
CA ASP A 289 2.38 5.65 -7.43
C ASP A 289 3.45 6.38 -6.59
N ALA A 290 3.80 5.87 -5.41
CA ALA A 290 4.91 6.42 -4.64
C ALA A 290 6.29 6.11 -5.23
N ILE A 291 6.41 5.03 -6.01
CA ILE A 291 7.70 4.59 -6.56
C ILE A 291 8.08 5.48 -7.76
N PRO A 292 9.30 6.08 -7.75
CA PRO A 292 9.72 7.01 -8.79
C PRO A 292 10.19 6.27 -10.05
N TYR A 293 9.25 5.73 -10.81
CA TYR A 293 9.54 5.04 -12.08
C TYR A 293 10.17 5.99 -13.11
N THR A 294 11.33 5.59 -13.64
CA THR A 294 11.96 6.26 -14.77
C THR A 294 11.28 5.84 -16.08
N VAL A 295 11.01 6.80 -16.96
CA VAL A 295 10.53 6.50 -18.32
C VAL A 295 11.58 5.65 -19.03
N ARG A 296 11.24 4.40 -19.34
CA ARG A 296 12.09 3.52 -20.13
C ARG A 296 11.62 3.58 -21.56
N VAL A 297 12.51 4.04 -22.43
CA VAL A 297 12.33 3.88 -23.86
C VAL A 297 12.81 2.49 -24.23
N ASN A 298 11.95 1.66 -24.83
CA ASN A 298 12.41 0.43 -25.47
C ASN A 298 13.25 0.83 -26.69
N SER A 299 14.57 0.77 -26.52
CA SER A 299 15.57 1.28 -27.47
C SER A 299 15.48 0.65 -28.87
N GLY A 300 14.85 -0.53 -29.01
CA GLY A 300 14.66 -1.17 -30.32
C GLY A 300 13.39 -0.77 -31.09
N LEU A 301 12.37 -0.24 -30.41
CA LEU A 301 11.06 0.07 -31.01
C LEU A 301 10.60 1.51 -30.76
N GLY A 302 11.35 2.31 -30.00
CA GLY A 302 10.95 3.66 -29.64
C GLY A 302 9.66 3.74 -28.82
N MET A 303 9.20 2.63 -28.23
CA MET A 303 7.97 2.59 -27.43
C MET A 303 8.30 2.60 -25.94
N SER A 304 7.62 3.47 -25.19
CA SER A 304 7.68 3.47 -23.72
C SER A 304 6.47 2.72 -23.17
N SER A 305 6.69 1.60 -22.48
CA SER A 305 5.64 0.77 -21.89
C SER A 305 6.03 0.33 -20.48
N PRO A 306 5.07 0.21 -19.55
CA PRO A 306 5.35 -0.35 -18.23
C PRO A 306 5.78 -1.82 -18.36
N VAL A 307 6.79 -2.21 -17.58
CA VAL A 307 7.36 -3.58 -17.61
C VAL A 307 6.80 -4.42 -16.46
N GLY A 308 6.48 -3.77 -15.34
CA GLY A 308 6.04 -4.40 -14.10
C GLY A 308 4.54 -4.30 -13.83
N ALA A 309 4.05 -5.17 -12.94
CA ALA A 309 2.66 -5.16 -12.50
C ALA A 309 2.32 -3.93 -11.63
N ILE A 310 3.21 -3.54 -10.71
CA ILE A 310 3.03 -2.36 -9.85
C ILE A 310 3.26 -1.09 -10.69
N GLU A 311 4.22 -1.07 -11.60
CA GLU A 311 4.39 0.01 -12.57
C GLU A 311 3.13 0.20 -13.42
N SER A 312 2.51 -0.89 -13.88
CA SER A 312 1.24 -0.85 -14.63
C SER A 312 0.09 -0.27 -13.80
N ILE A 313 0.04 -0.55 -12.49
CA ILE A 313 -0.93 0.08 -11.57
C ILE A 313 -0.64 1.58 -11.44
N SER A 314 0.62 1.98 -11.33
CA SER A 314 1.00 3.41 -11.26
C SER A 314 0.59 4.14 -12.54
N GLN A 315 0.85 3.55 -13.71
CA GLN A 315 0.42 4.09 -15.00
C GLN A 315 -1.10 4.15 -15.06
N GLY A 316 -1.82 3.09 -14.69
CA GLY A 316 -3.29 3.08 -14.65
C GLY A 316 -3.87 4.22 -13.79
N ALA A 317 -3.28 4.50 -12.64
CA ALA A 317 -3.68 5.63 -11.79
C ALA A 317 -3.41 6.99 -12.46
N ARG A 318 -2.27 7.15 -13.15
CA ARG A 318 -1.94 8.36 -13.92
C ARG A 318 -2.88 8.56 -15.10
N TYR A 319 -3.22 7.48 -15.81
CA TYR A 319 -4.23 7.49 -16.87
C TYR A 319 -5.59 7.94 -16.34
N ALA A 320 -6.01 7.40 -15.19
CA ALA A 320 -7.26 7.80 -14.56
C ALA A 320 -7.28 9.29 -14.20
N MET A 321 -6.18 9.83 -13.64
CA MET A 321 -6.06 11.26 -13.30
C MET A 321 -5.99 12.17 -14.52
N ALA A 322 -5.26 11.77 -15.56
CA ALA A 322 -5.07 12.57 -16.76
C ALA A 322 -6.37 12.74 -17.56
N GLY A 323 -7.33 11.83 -17.40
CA GLY A 323 -8.59 11.89 -18.11
C GLY A 323 -8.41 11.82 -19.63
N PRO A 324 -9.44 12.13 -20.41
CA PRO A 324 -9.32 12.12 -21.87
C PRO A 324 -8.43 13.27 -22.38
N GLU A 325 -8.20 14.32 -21.59
CA GLU A 325 -7.30 15.42 -21.98
C GLU A 325 -5.83 14.97 -22.12
N GLY A 326 -5.40 14.01 -21.32
CA GLY A 326 -4.05 13.43 -21.40
C GLY A 326 -3.96 12.05 -22.07
N THR A 327 -5.09 11.38 -22.32
CA THR A 327 -5.09 9.98 -22.80
C THR A 327 -5.83 9.76 -24.11
N TYR A 328 -6.76 10.65 -24.47
CA TYR A 328 -7.51 10.51 -25.73
C TYR A 328 -6.58 10.88 -26.91
N PRO A 329 -6.45 10.04 -27.94
CA PRO A 329 -5.60 10.33 -29.08
C PRO A 329 -5.99 11.65 -29.74
N CYS A 330 -5.02 12.54 -29.90
CA CYS A 330 -5.23 13.85 -30.50
C CYS A 330 -6.24 14.76 -29.78
N ALA A 331 -6.36 14.62 -28.46
CA ALA A 331 -7.04 15.60 -27.62
C ALA A 331 -6.50 17.01 -27.89
N ASN A 332 -7.38 17.95 -28.20
CA ASN A 332 -7.07 19.33 -28.59
C ASN A 332 -6.11 19.46 -29.79
N GLY A 333 -5.96 18.41 -30.61
CA GLY A 333 -5.08 18.41 -31.77
C GLY A 333 -3.62 18.07 -31.45
N GLU A 334 -3.31 17.70 -30.21
CA GLU A 334 -1.96 17.33 -29.78
C GLU A 334 -1.83 15.82 -29.62
N ALA A 335 -0.73 15.26 -30.13
CA ALA A 335 -0.41 13.85 -29.89
C ALA A 335 -0.07 13.63 -28.41
N LYS A 336 -0.75 12.67 -27.77
CA LYS A 336 -0.57 12.34 -26.36
C LYS A 336 0.32 11.09 -26.21
N PRO A 337 1.29 11.10 -25.26
CA PRO A 337 2.21 9.97 -25.07
C PRO A 337 1.49 8.76 -24.46
N ARG A 338 1.95 7.55 -24.80
CA ARG A 338 1.48 6.30 -24.17
C ARG A 338 2.00 6.08 -22.75
N TYR A 339 3.10 6.72 -22.37
CA TYR A 339 3.64 6.62 -21.02
C TYR A 339 3.55 7.98 -20.36
N LEU A 340 2.83 8.06 -19.25
CA LEU A 340 2.63 9.30 -18.52
C LEU A 340 3.74 9.46 -17.48
N ALA A 341 4.47 10.57 -17.60
CA ALA A 341 5.42 11.00 -16.59
C ALA A 341 4.70 11.36 -15.29
N GLN A 342 5.40 11.19 -14.16
CA GLN A 342 4.84 11.49 -12.85
C GLN A 342 4.85 13.01 -12.60
N SER A 343 3.76 13.70 -12.94
CA SER A 343 3.59 15.14 -12.69
C SER A 343 2.89 15.42 -11.36
N THR A 344 1.75 14.74 -11.12
CA THR A 344 0.95 14.87 -9.90
C THR A 344 0.72 13.49 -9.29
N PRO A 345 1.39 13.13 -8.18
CA PRO A 345 1.18 11.84 -7.54
C PRO A 345 -0.19 11.78 -6.84
N LEU A 346 -0.88 10.65 -6.97
CA LEU A 346 -2.13 10.31 -6.31
C LEU A 346 -1.91 9.78 -4.88
N TRP A 347 -0.74 9.19 -4.61
CA TRP A 347 -0.46 8.55 -3.32
C TRP A 347 -0.62 9.46 -2.09
N PRO A 348 -0.33 10.79 -2.10
CA PRO A 348 -0.49 11.62 -0.92
C PRO A 348 -1.96 11.79 -0.50
N LEU A 349 -2.85 11.92 -1.49
CA LEU A 349 -4.29 12.01 -1.26
C LEU A 349 -4.82 10.68 -0.73
N GLY A 350 -4.38 9.57 -1.34
CA GLY A 350 -4.71 8.21 -0.92
C GLY A 350 -4.33 7.90 0.51
N LEU A 351 -3.06 8.09 0.83
CA LEU A 351 -2.51 7.89 2.16
C LEU A 351 -3.18 8.83 3.19
N GLY A 352 -3.44 10.09 2.82
CA GLY A 352 -4.17 11.03 3.67
C GLY A 352 -5.56 10.53 4.05
N LEU A 353 -6.34 10.06 3.09
CA LEU A 353 -7.68 9.50 3.34
C LEU A 353 -7.63 8.22 4.18
N GLN A 354 -6.67 7.34 3.92
CA GLN A 354 -6.44 6.13 4.71
C GLN A 354 -6.06 6.45 6.17
N LEU A 355 -5.16 7.42 6.38
CA LEU A 355 -4.76 7.87 7.72
C LEU A 355 -5.91 8.55 8.46
N LEU A 356 -6.76 9.31 7.75
CA LEU A 356 -7.98 9.88 8.34
C LEU A 356 -8.95 8.77 8.79
N LEU A 357 -9.17 7.74 7.97
CA LEU A 357 -9.99 6.58 8.33
C LEU A 357 -9.42 5.84 9.53
N ALA A 358 -8.12 5.51 9.50
CA ALA A 358 -7.43 4.83 10.58
C ALA A 358 -7.45 5.65 11.88
N GLY A 359 -7.18 6.95 11.80
CA GLY A 359 -7.22 7.88 12.93
C GLY A 359 -8.62 8.01 13.52
N LEU A 360 -9.67 8.05 12.70
CA LEU A 360 -11.06 8.06 13.15
C LEU A 360 -11.40 6.77 13.91
N LEU A 361 -11.03 5.61 13.37
CA LEU A 361 -11.25 4.31 14.03
C LEU A 361 -10.48 4.20 15.34
N MET A 362 -9.22 4.65 15.40
CA MET A 362 -8.44 4.69 16.62
C MET A 362 -9.03 5.65 17.66
N CYS A 363 -9.51 6.83 17.24
CA CYS A 363 -10.14 7.80 18.13
C CYS A 363 -11.45 7.26 18.72
N LEU A 364 -12.29 6.63 17.90
CA LEU A 364 -13.52 5.99 18.36
C LEU A 364 -13.21 4.80 19.28
N GLY A 365 -12.21 3.98 18.94
CA GLY A 365 -11.74 2.87 19.78
C GLY A 365 -11.18 3.34 21.12
N TRP A 366 -10.49 4.48 21.15
CA TRP A 366 -10.04 5.08 22.40
C TRP A 366 -11.22 5.55 23.27
N ARG A 367 -12.25 6.15 22.65
CA ARG A 367 -13.47 6.56 23.35
C ARG A 367 -14.23 5.36 23.92
N SER A 368 -14.28 4.22 23.22
CA SER A 368 -14.97 3.01 23.70
C SER A 368 -14.26 2.37 24.91
N LEU A 369 -12.97 2.64 25.11
CA LEU A 369 -12.19 2.13 26.23
C LEU A 369 -12.20 3.04 27.48
N ARG A 370 -12.80 4.24 27.40
CA ARG A 370 -12.90 5.16 28.56
C ARG A 370 -13.95 4.68 29.56
N THR A 371 -13.57 4.64 30.83
CA THR A 371 -14.45 4.37 31.97
C THR A 371 -15.07 5.65 32.54
N PRO A 372 -16.24 5.58 33.22
CA PRO A 372 -17.00 4.36 33.52
C PRO A 372 -17.73 3.83 32.29
N ALA A 373 -17.72 2.50 32.11
CA ALA A 373 -18.45 1.84 31.04
C ALA A 373 -19.96 1.98 31.28
N HIS A 374 -20.58 2.99 30.67
CA HIS A 374 -22.00 3.29 30.90
C HIS A 374 -22.94 2.14 30.43
N ARG A 375 -22.47 1.26 29.54
CA ARG A 375 -23.19 0.06 29.10
C ARG A 375 -22.19 -1.08 28.90
N LEU A 376 -22.37 -2.16 29.66
CA LEU A 376 -21.69 -3.43 29.42
C LEU A 376 -22.37 -4.13 28.24
N ALA A 377 -21.58 -4.64 27.30
CA ALA A 377 -22.12 -5.45 26.21
C ALA A 377 -22.74 -6.73 26.80
N ARG A 378 -23.97 -7.07 26.39
CA ARG A 378 -24.68 -8.29 26.85
C ARG A 378 -23.75 -9.51 26.72
N GLY A 379 -23.50 -10.19 27.84
CA GLY A 379 -22.64 -11.39 27.90
C GLY A 379 -21.20 -11.16 28.41
N THR A 380 -20.84 -9.95 28.85
CA THR A 380 -19.57 -9.72 29.54
C THR A 380 -19.67 -10.22 30.98
N ARG A 381 -18.93 -11.27 31.33
CA ARG A 381 -18.71 -11.68 32.72
C ARG A 381 -17.62 -10.79 33.30
N ILE A 382 -17.95 -10.04 34.36
CA ILE A 382 -16.98 -9.37 35.21
C ILE A 382 -16.66 -10.36 36.33
N ALA A 383 -15.38 -10.61 36.56
CA ALA A 383 -14.90 -11.34 37.74
C ALA A 383 -14.90 -10.43 38.95
#